data_AF-A0A563W439-F1
#
_entry.id   AF-A0A563W439-F1
#
_cell.length_a   1.000
_cell.length_b   1.000
_cell.length_c   1.000
_cell.angle_alpha   90.00
_cell.angle_beta   90.00
_cell.angle_gamma   90.00
#
_symmetry.space_group_name_H-M   'P 1'
#
loop_
_entity.id
_entity.type
_entity.pdbx_description
1 polymer ?
#
loop_
_entity_poly.entity_id
_entity_poly.type
_entity_poly.pdbx_seq_one_letter_code
_entity_poly.pdbx_strand_id
1 'polypeptide(L)'
;MDRESAKSNELAAKLQQISTEINQLAEQNQDDILFLLALLRDLEKTHRQIRTTMFENSLPKTRNDLYNLVKDIEEQGGWPYIERMRLRKLLKNMDSDFIPNSSKK
;
A
#
# COMPACT_ATOMS: atom_id res chain seq x y z
N MET A 1 -14.85 10.07 24.16
CA MET A 1 -14.64 9.16 23.01
C MET A 1 -13.72 9.82 21.97
N ASP A 2 -12.73 10.63 22.36
CA ASP A 2 -12.29 11.73 21.47
C ASP A 2 -10.79 11.81 21.13
N ARG A 3 -9.94 10.91 21.67
CA ARG A 3 -8.49 10.95 21.39
C ARG A 3 -8.04 10.22 20.13
N GLU A 4 -8.71 9.12 19.74
CA GLU A 4 -8.35 8.38 18.52
C GLU A 4 -8.81 9.09 17.25
N SER A 5 -10.03 9.64 17.25
CA SER A 5 -10.55 10.44 16.14
C SER A 5 -9.70 11.69 15.85
N ALA A 6 -9.24 12.38 16.90
CA ALA A 6 -8.36 13.55 16.76
C ALA A 6 -6.99 13.20 16.16
N LYS A 7 -6.41 12.06 16.55
CA LYS A 7 -5.14 11.58 15.97
C LYS A 7 -5.28 11.20 14.51
N SER A 8 -6.36 10.52 14.14
CA SER A 8 -6.64 10.18 12.74
C SER A 8 -6.77 11.42 11.85
N ASN A 9 -7.43 12.47 12.35
CA ASN A 9 -7.56 13.74 11.62
C ASN A 9 -6.22 14.49 11.49
N GLU A 10 -5.38 14.48 12.53
CA GLU A 10 -4.04 15.08 12.46
C GLU A 10 -3.14 14.36 11.46
N LEU A 11 -3.20 13.02 11.41
CA LEU A 11 -2.45 12.22 10.45
C LEU A 11 -2.93 12.48 9.01
N ALA A 12 -4.25 12.56 8.80
CA ALA A 12 -4.81 12.89 7.49
C ALA A 12 -4.34 14.27 7.00
N ALA A 13 -4.35 15.29 7.88
CA ALA A 13 -3.85 16.62 7.56
C ALA A 13 -2.35 16.63 7.21
N LYS A 14 -1.53 15.86 7.93
CA LYS A 14 -0.09 15.72 7.62
C LYS A 14 0.14 15.06 6.26
N LEU A 15 -0.60 14.01 5.93
CA LEU A 15 -0.50 13.36 4.62
C LEU A 15 -0.90 14.32 3.50
N GLN A 16 -1.98 15.08 3.69
CA GLN A 16 -2.40 16.10 2.74
C GLN A 16 -1.32 17.16 2.54
N GLN A 17 -0.70 17.64 3.63
CA GLN A 17 0.39 18.62 3.56
C GLN A 17 1.57 18.07 2.73
N ILE A 18 2.01 16.83 3.00
CA ILE A 18 3.11 16.20 2.26
C ILE A 18 2.75 16.10 0.76
N SER A 19 1.52 15.68 0.44
CA SER A 19 1.07 15.63 -0.96
C SER A 19 1.06 17.02 -1.62
N THR A 20 0.63 18.06 -0.91
CA THR A 20 0.68 19.43 -1.41
C THR A 20 2.11 19.89 -1.66
N GLU A 21 3.05 19.62 -0.74
CA GLU A 21 4.46 19.99 -0.90
C GLU A 21 5.10 19.28 -2.10
N ILE A 22 4.83 17.99 -2.30
CA ILE A 22 5.32 17.23 -3.46
C ILE A 22 4.77 17.82 -4.76
N ASN A 23 3.48 18.14 -4.81
CA ASN A 23 2.86 18.73 -6.00
C ASN A 23 3.41 20.12 -6.30
N GLN A 24 3.59 20.96 -5.28
CA GLN A 24 4.21 22.28 -5.44
C GLN A 24 5.64 22.17 -5.98
N LEU A 25 6.42 21.19 -5.49
CA LEU A 25 7.78 20.95 -5.96
C LEU A 25 7.79 20.51 -7.43
N ALA A 26 6.81 19.70 -7.84
CA ALA A 26 6.64 19.31 -9.25
C ALA A 26 6.22 20.49 -10.13
N GLU A 27 5.28 21.32 -9.68
CA GLU A 27 4.81 22.51 -10.40
C GLU A 27 5.94 23.54 -10.58
N GLN A 28 6.74 23.79 -9.55
CA GLN A 28 7.87 24.73 -9.61
C GLN A 28 8.96 24.31 -10.59
N ASN A 29 9.06 23.02 -10.90
CA ASN A 29 10.09 22.45 -11.77
C ASN A 29 9.47 21.75 -12.99
N GLN A 30 8.27 22.16 -13.40
CA GLN A 30 7.51 21.51 -14.47
C GLN A 30 8.25 21.45 -15.83
N ASP A 31 9.14 22.41 -16.07
CA ASP A 31 9.93 22.50 -17.30
C ASP A 31 11.27 21.73 -17.22
N ASP A 32 11.63 21.20 -16.04
CA ASP A 32 12.82 20.37 -15.83
C ASP A 32 12.44 18.88 -15.79
N ILE A 33 12.47 18.26 -16.96
CA ILE A 33 12.15 16.83 -17.14
C ILE A 33 13.08 15.94 -16.31
N LEU A 34 14.36 16.30 -16.13
CA LEU A 34 15.31 15.49 -15.35
C LEU A 34 14.98 15.56 -13.87
N PHE A 35 14.60 16.74 -13.37
CA PHE A 35 14.13 16.91 -12.01
C PHE A 35 12.83 16.13 -11.76
N LEU A 36 11.84 16.26 -12.65
CA LEU A 36 10.58 15.50 -12.53
C LEU A 36 10.84 13.98 -12.52
N LEU A 37 11.76 13.49 -13.35
CA LEU A 37 12.15 12.08 -13.36
C LEU A 37 12.85 11.67 -12.05
N ALA A 38 13.72 12.51 -11.50
CA ALA A 38 14.36 12.26 -10.21
C ALA A 38 13.31 12.21 -9.08
N LEU A 39 12.38 13.16 -9.06
CA LEU A 39 11.26 13.21 -8.12
C LEU A 39 10.43 11.93 -8.17
N LEU A 40 10.03 11.48 -9.37
CA LEU A 40 9.26 10.24 -9.55
C LEU A 40 10.02 9.01 -9.05
N ARG A 41 11.34 8.93 -9.31
CA ARG A 41 12.19 7.82 -8.85
C ARG A 41 12.29 7.78 -7.33
N ASP A 42 12.40 8.93 -6.68
CA ASP A 42 12.48 9.02 -5.22
C ASP A 42 11.14 8.69 -4.55
N LEU A 43 10.03 9.13 -5.14
CA LEU A 43 8.69 8.72 -4.71
C LEU A 43 8.51 7.20 -4.82
N GLU A 44 8.93 6.61 -5.94
CA GLU A 44 8.86 5.16 -6.12
C GLU A 44 9.75 4.41 -5.11
N LYS A 45 10.97 4.89 -4.86
CA LYS A 45 11.88 4.29 -3.87
C LYS A 45 11.26 4.33 -2.47
N THR A 46 10.70 5.46 -2.09
CA THR A 46 10.02 5.66 -0.80
C THR A 46 8.82 4.72 -0.69
N HIS A 47 7.99 4.67 -1.74
CA HIS A 47 6.86 3.75 -1.81
C HIS A 47 7.31 2.28 -1.67
N ARG A 48 8.33 1.84 -2.43
CA ARG A 48 8.86 0.47 -2.34
C ARG A 48 9.37 0.14 -0.94
N GLN A 49 10.05 1.07 -0.28
CA GLN A 49 10.55 0.87 1.08
C GLN A 49 9.40 0.72 2.08
N ILE A 50 8.42 1.62 2.07
CA ILE A 50 7.24 1.52 2.95
C ILE A 50 6.51 0.21 2.69
N ARG A 51 6.32 -0.14 1.42
CA ARG A 51 5.63 -1.38 1.03
C ARG A 51 6.34 -2.62 1.57
N THR A 52 7.64 -2.75 1.34
CA THR A 52 8.40 -3.97 1.68
C THR A 52 8.68 -4.09 3.16
N THR A 53 8.96 -2.98 3.85
CA THR A 53 9.40 -3.01 5.25
C THR A 53 8.27 -2.85 6.26
N MET A 54 7.20 -2.13 5.91
CA MET A 54 6.11 -1.81 6.83
C MET A 54 4.81 -2.49 6.39
N PHE A 55 4.39 -2.28 5.14
CA PHE A 55 3.09 -2.76 4.67
C PHE A 55 3.03 -4.30 4.59
N GLU A 56 4.00 -4.94 3.92
CA GLU A 56 4.06 -6.40 3.78
C GLU A 56 4.17 -7.11 5.15
N ASN A 57 4.87 -6.51 6.11
CA ASN A 57 4.96 -7.02 7.48
C ASN A 57 3.67 -6.80 8.30
N SER A 58 2.88 -5.80 7.94
CA SER A 58 1.58 -5.51 8.56
C SER A 58 0.42 -6.30 7.94
N LEU A 59 0.67 -7.08 6.88
CA LEU A 59 -0.38 -7.83 6.21
C LEU A 59 -1.05 -8.82 7.17
N PRO A 60 -2.39 -8.94 7.13
CA PRO A 60 -3.10 -9.88 7.96
C PRO A 60 -2.68 -11.31 7.63
N LYS A 61 -2.46 -12.13 8.67
CA LYS A 61 -2.09 -13.55 8.54
C LYS A 61 -3.29 -14.44 8.25
N THR A 62 -4.50 -13.92 8.48
CA THR A 62 -5.79 -14.59 8.35
C THR A 62 -6.41 -14.25 6.99
N ARG A 63 -6.94 -15.26 6.30
CA ARG A 63 -7.61 -15.08 4.99
C ARG A 63 -8.73 -14.05 5.07
N ASN A 64 -9.55 -14.08 6.12
CA ASN A 64 -10.70 -13.20 6.26
C ASN A 64 -10.32 -11.71 6.31
N ASP A 65 -9.27 -11.39 7.07
CA ASP A 65 -8.80 -10.01 7.21
C ASP A 65 -8.06 -9.53 5.96
N LEU A 66 -7.38 -10.45 5.25
CA LEU A 66 -6.81 -10.17 3.94
C LEU A 66 -7.90 -9.87 2.90
N TYR A 67 -9.01 -10.61 2.91
CA TYR A 67 -10.16 -10.33 2.04
C TYR A 67 -10.78 -8.96 2.32
N ASN A 68 -10.94 -8.60 3.59
CA ASN A 68 -11.43 -7.27 3.97
C ASN A 68 -10.47 -6.16 3.50
N LEU A 69 -9.16 -6.35 3.67
CA LEU A 69 -8.15 -5.42 3.17
C LEU A 69 -8.20 -5.27 1.65
N VAL A 70 -8.31 -6.38 0.91
CA VAL A 70 -8.42 -6.35 -0.56
C VAL A 70 -9.68 -5.62 -1.00
N LYS A 71 -10.81 -5.88 -0.34
CA LYS A 71 -12.08 -5.24 -0.63
C LYS A 71 -12.03 -3.72 -0.37
N ASP A 72 -11.45 -3.30 0.75
CA ASP A 72 -11.24 -1.88 1.06
C ASP A 72 -10.38 -1.18 -0.01
N ILE A 73 -9.34 -1.85 -0.49
CA ILE A 73 -8.47 -1.32 -1.56
C ILE A 73 -9.21 -1.22 -2.90
N GLU A 74 -10.11 -2.16 -3.21
CA GLU A 74 -10.96 -2.14 -4.41
C GLU A 74 -12.01 -1.03 -4.37
N GLU A 75 -12.65 -0.79 -3.21
CA GLU A 75 -13.68 0.22 -3.03
C GLU A 75 -13.11 1.66 -3.00
N GLN A 76 -11.91 1.87 -2.45
CA GLN A 76 -11.26 3.19 -2.39
C GLN A 76 -10.46 3.54 -3.65
N GLY A 77 -10.36 2.63 -4.63
CA GLY A 77 -9.85 2.93 -5.97
C GLY A 77 -8.36 3.26 -6.02
N GLY A 78 -7.51 2.49 -5.34
CA GLY A 78 -6.08 2.77 -5.35
C GLY A 78 -5.23 1.60 -4.85
N TRP A 79 -4.91 0.66 -5.73
CA TRP A 79 -3.81 -0.25 -5.46
C TRP A 79 -2.49 0.50 -5.70
N PRO A 80 -1.56 0.60 -4.73
CA PRO A 80 -0.30 1.29 -4.97
C PRO A 80 0.59 0.34 -5.80
N TYR A 81 0.46 0.41 -7.13
CA TYR A 81 1.24 -0.29 -8.16
C TYR A 81 1.79 -1.67 -7.72
N ILE A 82 0.90 -2.61 -7.37
CA ILE A 82 1.28 -4.03 -7.34
C ILE A 82 0.93 -4.58 -8.70
N GLU A 83 1.97 -4.92 -9.47
CA GLU A 83 1.80 -5.72 -10.68
C GLU A 83 0.86 -6.88 -10.35
N ARG A 84 -0.30 -6.95 -11.02
CA ARG A 84 -1.35 -7.94 -10.74
C ARG A 84 -0.84 -9.39 -10.67
N MET A 85 0.33 -9.66 -11.25
CA MET A 85 1.07 -10.93 -11.16
C MET A 85 1.61 -11.25 -9.76
N ARG A 86 2.10 -10.25 -9.01
CA ARG A 86 2.60 -10.45 -7.63
C ARG A 86 1.47 -10.78 -6.66
N LEU A 87 0.28 -10.24 -6.88
CA LEU A 87 -0.90 -10.51 -6.05
C LEU A 87 -1.37 -11.96 -6.20
N ARG A 88 -1.44 -12.45 -7.45
CA ARG A 88 -1.73 -13.87 -7.74
C ARG A 88 -0.66 -14.79 -7.15
N LYS A 89 0.60 -14.37 -7.17
CA LYS A 89 1.71 -15.13 -6.57
C LYS A 89 1.61 -15.17 -5.03
N LEU A 90 1.19 -14.08 -4.38
CA LEU A 90 0.94 -14.02 -2.94
C LEU A 90 -0.20 -14.96 -2.54
N LEU A 91 -1.34 -14.89 -3.22
CA LEU A 91 -2.50 -15.74 -2.96
C LEU A 91 -2.20 -17.23 -3.21
N LYS A 92 -1.45 -17.55 -4.28
CA LYS A 92 -1.04 -18.92 -4.59
C LYS A 92 -0.17 -19.55 -3.51
N ASN A 93 0.64 -18.76 -2.80
CA ASN A 93 1.45 -19.27 -1.68
C ASN A 93 0.59 -19.58 -0.43
N MET A 94 -0.61 -19.02 -0.31
CA MET A 94 -1.53 -19.28 0.80
C MET A 94 -2.39 -20.53 0.59
N ASP A 95 -2.56 -20.98 -0.66
CA ASP A 95 -3.28 -22.21 -0.97
C ASP A 95 -2.45 -23.48 -0.66
N SER A 96 -1.15 -23.34 -0.39
CA SER A 96 -0.27 -24.46 -0.07
C SER A 96 -0.41 -25.01 1.36
N ASP A 97 -1.18 -24.34 2.23
CA ASP A 97 -1.49 -24.84 3.58
C ASP A 97 -2.75 -25.73 3.61
N PHE A 98 -3.39 -25.97 2.46
CA PHE A 98 -4.45 -26.97 2.37
C PHE A 98 -3.83 -28.37 2.17
N ILE A 99 -3.32 -28.96 3.26
CA ILE A 99 -3.13 -30.41 3.32
C ILE A 99 -4.52 -31.01 3.61
N PRO A 100 -5.16 -31.73 2.66
CA PRO A 100 -6.34 -32.49 3.00
C PRO A 100 -5.85 -33.70 3.81
N ASN A 101 -6.04 -33.66 5.12
CA ASN A 101 -5.83 -34.83 5.96
C ASN A 101 -6.89 -35.89 5.57
N SER A 102 -6.51 -36.73 4.61
CA SER A 102 -7.26 -37.91 4.20
C SER A 102 -7.05 -39.00 5.24
N SER A 103 -7.68 -38.84 6.40
CA SER A 103 -7.87 -39.95 7.32
C SER A 103 -9.12 -40.72 6.92
N LYS A 104 -8.92 -41.71 6.03
CA LYS A 104 -9.84 -42.84 5.87
C LYS A 104 -9.94 -43.56 7.22
N LYS A 105 -11.17 -43.73 7.73
CA LYS A 105 -11.53 -44.90 8.53
C LYS A 105 -12.99 -45.26 8.26
#